data_AF-A0A913ZK34-F1
#
_entry.id   AF-A0A913ZK34-F1
#
_cell.length_a   1.000
_cell.length_b   1.000
_cell.length_c   1.000
_cell.angle_alpha   90.00
_cell.angle_beta   90.00
_cell.angle_gamma   90.00
#
_symmetry.space_group_name_H-M   'P 1'
#
loop_
_entity.id
_entity.type
_entity.pdbx_description
1 polymer ?
#
loop_
_entity_poly.entity_id
_entity_poly.type
_entity_poly.pdbx_seq_one_letter_code
_entity_poly.pdbx_strand_id
1 'polypeptide(L)'
;MWNKCISCNATWSDGQFTPGCQECGGYALSRPCPICSGRCQAVWNRDTYMSNKMKSPFWNGDCRLPEPEKQTYLVRTFVENTEDALVDAMNDLCGS
;
A
#
# COMPACT_ATOMS: atom_id res chain seq x y z
N MET A 1 -7.53 -16.72 -13.72
CA MET A 1 -7.51 -16.53 -12.25
C MET A 1 -6.42 -15.52 -11.94
N TRP A 2 -6.78 -14.28 -11.61
CA TRP A 2 -5.86 -13.14 -11.43
C TRP A 2 -5.31 -13.06 -9.99
N ASN A 3 -5.32 -14.17 -9.26
CA ASN A 3 -4.95 -14.21 -7.83
C ASN A 3 -3.45 -14.42 -7.60
N LYS A 4 -2.62 -13.96 -8.55
CA LYS A 4 -1.17 -14.03 -8.46
C LYS A 4 -0.56 -12.72 -8.90
N CYS A 5 0.57 -12.39 -8.30
CA CYS A 5 1.40 -11.28 -8.75
C CYS A 5 2.06 -11.63 -10.09
N ILE A 6 1.96 -10.76 -11.09
CA ILE A 6 2.63 -10.95 -12.39
C ILE A 6 4.12 -10.63 -12.29
N SER A 7 4.51 -9.68 -11.44
CA SER A 7 5.90 -9.26 -11.26
C SER A 7 6.76 -10.28 -10.51
N CYS A 8 6.22 -11.03 -9.56
CA CYS A 8 7.01 -11.93 -8.72
C CYS A 8 6.45 -13.36 -8.56
N ASN A 9 5.35 -13.68 -9.24
CA ASN A 9 4.68 -14.99 -9.19
C ASN A 9 4.14 -15.43 -7.81
N ALA A 10 4.14 -14.56 -6.80
CA ALA A 10 3.50 -14.85 -5.52
C ALA A 10 2.00 -15.15 -5.70
N THR A 11 1.52 -16.21 -5.08
CA THR A 11 0.11 -16.62 -5.15
C THR A 11 -0.69 -15.96 -4.02
N TRP A 12 -1.34 -14.85 -4.33
CA TRP A 12 -2.10 -14.06 -3.34
C TRP A 12 -3.24 -14.85 -2.69
N SER A 13 -3.89 -15.77 -3.43
CA SER A 13 -4.93 -16.64 -2.84
C SER A 13 -4.41 -17.55 -1.73
N ASP A 14 -3.12 -17.85 -1.73
CA ASP A 14 -2.46 -18.69 -0.74
C ASP A 14 -1.84 -17.84 0.38
N GLY A 15 -2.20 -16.55 0.45
CA GLY A 15 -1.66 -15.62 1.43
C GLY A 15 -0.23 -15.15 1.14
N GLN A 16 0.33 -15.48 -0.03
CA GLN A 16 1.71 -15.14 -0.36
C GLN A 16 1.82 -13.71 -0.89
N PHE A 17 2.92 -13.04 -0.56
CA PHE A 17 3.38 -11.83 -1.23
C PHE A 17 4.90 -11.76 -1.13
N THR A 18 5.54 -10.99 -2.00
CA THR A 18 7.00 -10.76 -1.93
C THR A 18 7.28 -9.38 -1.33
N PRO A 19 8.03 -9.28 -0.21
CA PRO A 19 8.49 -8.00 0.33
C PRO A 19 9.24 -7.19 -0.73
N GLY A 20 8.97 -5.88 -0.81
CA GLY A 20 9.59 -4.98 -1.80
C GLY A 20 9.05 -5.09 -3.24
N CYS A 21 8.20 -6.07 -3.55
CA CYS A 21 7.55 -6.12 -4.86
C CYS A 21 6.47 -5.04 -4.97
N GLN A 22 6.61 -4.16 -5.97
CA GLN A 22 5.72 -3.02 -6.20
C GLN A 22 4.26 -3.47 -6.42
N GLU A 23 4.02 -4.49 -7.24
CA GLU A 23 2.67 -5.02 -7.49
C GLU A 23 2.04 -5.65 -6.24
N CYS A 24 2.86 -6.30 -5.39
CA CYS A 24 2.38 -6.85 -4.12
C CYS A 24 2.07 -5.75 -3.10
N GLY A 25 2.87 -4.69 -3.01
CA GLY A 25 2.63 -3.62 -2.04
C GLY A 25 2.54 -4.09 -0.58
N GLY A 26 3.25 -5.16 -0.24
CA GLY A 26 3.37 -5.68 1.13
C GLY A 26 2.22 -6.54 1.66
N TYR A 27 1.21 -6.89 0.85
CA TYR A 27 0.08 -7.70 1.29
C TYR A 27 -0.39 -8.68 0.20
N ALA A 28 -1.12 -9.72 0.59
CA ALA A 28 -1.76 -10.66 -0.34
C ALA A 28 -3.13 -10.13 -0.83
N LEU A 29 -4.24 -10.83 -0.56
CA LEU A 29 -5.59 -10.40 -1.00
C LEU A 29 -6.27 -9.35 -0.12
N SER A 30 -5.82 -9.19 1.12
CA SER A 30 -6.44 -8.28 2.09
C SER A 30 -5.38 -7.54 2.88
N ARG A 31 -5.73 -6.34 3.32
CA ARG A 31 -4.89 -5.55 4.23
C ARG A 31 -5.73 -4.74 5.22
N PRO A 32 -5.12 -4.31 6.35
CA PRO A 32 -5.72 -3.29 7.20
C PRO A 32 -5.86 -1.96 6.46
N CYS A 33 -6.78 -1.11 6.92
CA CYS A 33 -7.03 0.20 6.37
C CYS A 33 -5.73 1.02 6.17
N PRO A 34 -5.38 1.42 4.93
CA PRO A 34 -4.19 2.23 4.65
C PRO A 34 -4.24 3.64 5.23
N ILE A 35 -5.44 4.19 5.40
CA ILE A 35 -5.62 5.58 5.83
C ILE A 35 -5.22 5.72 7.31
N CYS A 36 -5.74 4.85 8.18
CA CYS A 36 -5.53 4.95 9.63
C CYS A 36 -4.69 3.82 10.21
N SER A 37 -3.91 3.14 9.37
CA SER A 37 -3.07 1.99 9.73
C SER A 37 -3.84 0.92 10.53
N GLY A 38 -5.05 0.60 10.07
CA GLY A 38 -5.90 -0.44 10.67
C GLY A 38 -6.69 -0.06 11.92
N ARG A 39 -6.57 1.17 12.46
CA ARG A 39 -7.28 1.59 13.68
C ARG A 39 -8.80 1.46 13.61
N CYS A 40 -9.38 1.68 12.44
CA CYS A 40 -10.83 1.57 12.22
C CYS A 40 -11.32 0.13 11.99
N GLN A 41 -10.41 -0.85 12.03
CA GLN A 41 -10.67 -2.28 11.80
C GLN A 41 -11.30 -2.62 10.44
N ALA A 42 -11.37 -1.66 9.51
CA ALA A 42 -11.80 -1.92 8.15
C ALA A 42 -10.75 -2.75 7.41
N VAL A 43 -11.23 -3.78 6.70
CA VAL A 43 -10.42 -4.62 5.81
C VAL A 43 -10.58 -4.11 4.39
N TRP A 44 -9.46 -3.90 3.72
CA TRP A 44 -9.41 -3.50 2.31
C TRP A 44 -9.01 -4.70 1.47
N ASN A 45 -9.76 -4.96 0.40
CA ASN A 45 -9.59 -6.12 -0.46
C ASN A 45 -8.89 -5.73 -1.75
N ARG A 46 -7.99 -6.57 -2.23
CA ARG A 46 -7.24 -6.32 -3.45
C ARG A 46 -8.16 -6.36 -4.67
N ASP A 47 -8.07 -5.36 -5.52
CA ASP A 47 -8.53 -5.48 -6.90
C ASP A 47 -7.46 -6.20 -7.71
N THR A 48 -7.64 -7.50 -7.90
CA THR A 48 -6.65 -8.34 -8.58
C THR A 48 -6.48 -7.99 -10.05
N TYR A 49 -7.57 -7.58 -10.71
CA TYR A 49 -7.53 -7.20 -12.12
C TYR A 49 -6.73 -5.91 -12.29
N MET A 50 -7.07 -4.87 -11.52
CA MET A 50 -6.35 -3.60 -11.57
C MET A 50 -4.91 -3.74 -11.08
N SER A 51 -4.66 -4.57 -10.06
CA SER A 51 -3.30 -4.80 -9.58
C SER A 51 -2.40 -5.39 -10.67
N ASN A 52 -2.87 -6.41 -11.37
CA ASN A 52 -2.16 -7.02 -12.48
C ASN A 52 -2.02 -6.06 -13.67
N LYS A 53 -3.09 -5.35 -14.05
CA LYS A 53 -3.11 -4.42 -15.18
C LYS A 53 -2.11 -3.28 -15.01
N MET A 54 -2.02 -2.74 -13.79
CA MET A 54 -1.18 -1.59 -13.48
C MET A 54 0.19 -1.98 -12.92
N LYS A 55 0.43 -3.27 -12.64
CA LYS A 55 1.65 -3.78 -11.96
C LYS A 55 1.93 -3.04 -10.65
N SER A 56 0.87 -2.70 -9.93
CA SER A 56 0.87 -1.82 -8.76
C SER A 56 -0.25 -2.26 -7.81
N PRO A 57 -0.20 -2.03 -6.49
CA PRO A 57 -1.15 -2.62 -5.58
C PRO A 57 -2.44 -1.77 -5.56
N PHE A 58 -3.54 -2.33 -6.06
CA PHE A 58 -4.87 -1.69 -6.05
C PHE A 58 -5.78 -2.31 -5.00
N TRP A 59 -6.47 -1.46 -4.22
CA TRP A 59 -7.26 -1.86 -3.07
C TRP A 59 -8.64 -1.19 -3.08
N ASN A 60 -9.67 -1.98 -2.81
CA ASN A 60 -11.05 -1.54 -2.62
C ASN A 60 -11.40 -1.60 -1.13
N GLY A 61 -11.84 -0.48 -0.58
CA GLY A 61 -12.30 -0.37 0.80
C GLY A 61 -12.41 1.08 1.23
N ASP A 62 -12.97 1.28 2.43
CA ASP A 62 -13.19 2.60 3.00
C ASP A 62 -12.71 2.65 4.45
N CYS A 63 -12.21 3.81 4.87
CA CYS A 63 -11.90 4.04 6.28
C CYS A 63 -13.19 4.31 7.06
N ARG A 64 -13.33 3.67 8.23
CA ARG A 64 -14.51 3.83 9.11
C ARG A 64 -14.35 4.88 10.21
N LEU A 65 -13.24 5.64 10.22
CA LEU A 65 -13.12 6.78 11.13
C LEU A 65 -14.05 7.93 10.68
N PRO A 66 -14.42 8.85 11.58
CA PRO A 66 -15.04 10.12 11.20
C PRO A 66 -14.15 10.92 10.23
N GLU A 67 -14.76 11.71 9.35
CA GLU A 67 -14.03 12.48 8.32
C GLU A 67 -12.93 13.40 8.88
N PRO A 68 -13.15 14.15 9.99
CA PRO A 68 -12.10 14.97 10.59
C PRO A 68 -10.87 14.17 11.02
N GLU A 69 -11.09 12.95 11.53
CA GLU A 69 -10.00 12.05 11.91
C GLU A 69 -9.29 11.52 10.67
N LYS A 70 -10.02 11.08 9.64
CA LYS A 70 -9.42 10.64 8.37
C LYS A 70 -8.48 11.70 7.78
N GLN A 71 -8.90 12.96 7.77
CA GLN A 71 -8.11 14.07 7.26
C GLN A 71 -6.79 14.22 8.02
N THR A 72 -6.81 14.07 9.34
CA THR A 72 -5.60 14.14 10.16
C THR A 72 -4.60 13.05 9.77
N TYR A 73 -5.08 11.82 9.56
CA TYR A 73 -4.20 10.73 9.11
C TYR A 73 -3.66 10.96 7.70
N LEU A 74 -4.49 11.41 6.76
CA LEU A 74 -4.06 11.67 5.38
C LEU A 74 -2.98 12.75 5.32
N VAL A 75 -3.16 13.86 6.05
CA VAL A 75 -2.15 14.92 6.14
C VAL A 75 -0.86 14.38 6.74
N ARG A 76 -0.95 13.62 7.83
CA ARG A 76 0.24 13.03 8.46
C ARG A 76 1.01 12.13 7.49
N THR A 77 0.33 11.20 6.83
CA THR A 77 0.95 10.29 5.85
C THR A 77 1.58 11.05 4.68
N PHE A 78 0.96 12.14 4.21
CA PHE A 78 1.54 12.95 3.15
C PHE A 78 2.86 13.61 3.60
N VAL A 79 2.87 14.20 4.80
CA VAL A 79 4.07 14.84 5.37
C VAL A 79 5.20 13.83 5.56
N GLU A 80 4.90 12.67 6.16
CA GLU A 80 5.87 11.57 6.36
C GLU A 80 6.50 11.15 5.02
N ASN A 81 5.69 10.89 3.99
CA ASN A 81 6.20 10.51 2.67
C ASN A 81 7.06 11.61 2.01
N THR A 82 6.74 12.90 2.23
CA THR A 82 7.56 14.00 1.71
C THR A 82 8.88 14.13 2.43
N GLU A 83 8.91 13.88 3.75
CA GLU A 83 10.14 13.91 4.53
C GLU A 83 11.09 12.81 4.09
N ASP A 84 10.59 11.58 3.94
CA ASP A 84 11.38 10.44 3.44
C ASP A 84 12.00 10.75 2.06
N ALA A 85 11.20 11.30 1.13
CA ALA A 85 11.69 11.66 -0.19
C ALA A 85 12.77 12.76 -0.18
N LEU A 86 12.69 13.71 0.76
CA LEU A 86 13.70 14.77 0.91
C LEU A 86 14.99 14.21 1.53
N VAL A 87 14.89 13.31 2.51
CA VAL A 87 16.04 12.65 3.14
C VAL A 87 16.79 11.80 2.13
N ASP A 88 16.09 11.01 1.31
CA ASP A 88 16.68 10.20 0.26
C ASP A 88 17.45 11.08 -0.75
N ALA A 89 16.83 12.18 -1.22
CA ALA A 89 17.48 13.11 -2.13
C ALA A 89 18.74 13.78 -1.53
N MET A 90 18.71 14.08 -0.22
CA MET A 90 19.88 14.65 0.46
C MET A 90 21.02 13.62 0.60
N ASN A 91 20.70 12.36 0.88
CA ASN A 91 21.68 11.28 0.96
C ASN A 91 22.36 11.02 -0.40
N ASP A 92 21.61 11.09 -1.49
CA ASP A 92 22.16 10.94 -2.85
C ASP A 92 23.17 12.05 -3.21
N LEU A 93 22.94 13.28 -2.72
CA LEU A 93 23.84 14.42 -2.95
C LEU A 93 25.11 14.38 -2.10
N CYS A 94 25.06 13.73 -0.93
CA CYS A 94 26.20 13.60 -0.02
C CYS A 94 27.01 12.30 -0.23
N GLY A 95 26.56 11.40 -1.10
CA GLY A 95 27.13 10.07 -1.32
C GLY A 95 28.19 9.94 -2.43
N SER A 96 28.74 11.03 -2.98
CA SER A 96 29.78 11.02 -4.03
C SER A 96 31.09 11.68 -3.59
#